data_AF-A0A7J7TC96-F1
#
_entry.id   AF-A0A7J7TC96-F1
#
_cell.length_a   1.000
_cell.length_b   1.000
_cell.length_c   1.000
_cell.angle_alpha   90.00
_cell.angle_beta   90.00
_cell.angle_gamma   90.00
#
_symmetry.space_group_name_H-M   'P 1'
#
loop_
_entity.id
_entity.type
_entity.pdbx_description
1 polymer ?
#
loop_
_entity_poly.entity_id
_entity_poly.type
_entity_poly.pdbx_seq_one_letter_code
_entity_poly.pdbx_strand_id
1 'polypeptide(L)'
;MAKETFPFTSSTLRSLRLQREWLEWEDRRRAAAQQCRSQRCPPSFRARLTRPRRSCRDPAVHNALFSGDLQEIQALFQDEDTANMIVETVSNQLAWSAEQGFWVLTPKTKQTVPLTITAARGYTDCARHLIRQGAELDARVGGRAALHEACARAQSDCVRLLLTFGAKANVLSEEGTTPLHLCTAPESLQCAKLLLEAGATVNMAARDSEVTPLHVAAARGLEEHVALYLEHGANVGLRTSQGETALNAACAGAESPGNAETLCQLPSGPGSPA
;
A
#
# COMPACT_ATOMS: atom_id res chain seq x y z
N MET A 1 54.45 17.36 51.61
CA MET A 1 53.48 18.04 50.72
C MET A 1 53.73 17.55 49.30
N ALA A 2 52.98 16.55 48.83
CA ALA A 2 53.11 16.06 47.46
C ALA A 2 52.38 17.03 46.53
N LYS A 3 53.12 17.67 45.61
CA LYS A 3 52.56 18.45 44.50
C LYS A 3 52.13 17.45 43.43
N GLU A 4 50.85 17.10 43.40
CA GLU A 4 50.31 16.34 42.28
C GLU A 4 50.29 17.23 41.04
N THR A 5 51.15 16.89 40.08
CA THR A 5 51.19 17.52 38.77
C THR A 5 50.35 16.65 37.86
N PHE A 6 49.11 17.05 37.56
CA PHE A 6 48.25 16.33 36.62
C PHE A 6 48.78 16.49 35.19
N PRO A 7 49.18 15.42 34.50
CA PRO A 7 49.59 15.53 33.10
C PRO A 7 48.34 15.56 32.23
N PHE A 8 48.01 16.71 31.64
CA PHE A 8 47.06 16.76 30.54
C PHE A 8 47.70 16.07 29.33
N THR A 9 47.30 14.83 29.07
CA THR A 9 47.70 14.10 27.87
C THR A 9 47.01 14.71 26.65
N SER A 10 47.64 14.65 25.47
CA SER A 10 47.09 15.20 24.23
C SER A 10 45.69 14.64 23.87
N SER A 11 45.38 13.43 24.32
CA SER A 11 44.05 12.82 24.18
C SER A 11 42.98 13.50 25.04
N THR A 12 43.30 13.92 26.27
CA THR A 12 42.36 14.64 27.14
C THR A 12 42.06 16.06 26.65
N LEU A 13 43.04 16.73 26.05
CA LEU A 13 42.81 18.03 25.41
C LEU A 13 41.97 17.90 24.14
N ARG A 14 42.15 16.80 23.38
CA ARG A 14 41.32 16.51 22.21
C ARG A 14 39.89 16.14 22.57
N SER A 15 39.69 15.38 23.66
CA SER A 15 38.35 15.05 24.15
C SER A 15 37.63 16.29 24.69
N LEU A 16 38.31 17.14 25.46
CA LEU A 16 37.74 18.41 25.95
C LEU A 16 37.38 19.36 24.80
N ARG A 17 38.22 19.42 23.76
CA ARG A 17 37.91 20.20 22.56
C ARG A 17 36.66 19.70 21.85
N LEU A 18 36.55 18.39 21.62
CA LEU A 18 35.36 17.77 21.01
C LEU A 18 34.10 17.99 21.87
N GLN A 19 34.22 17.90 23.18
CA GLN A 19 33.12 18.10 24.11
C GLN A 19 32.61 19.56 24.08
N ARG A 20 33.52 20.51 23.91
CA ARG A 20 33.20 21.93 23.72
C ARG A 20 32.56 22.19 22.35
N GLU A 21 33.11 21.63 21.28
CA GLU A 21 32.55 21.74 19.92
C GLU A 21 31.13 21.11 19.86
N TRP A 22 30.89 20.03 20.61
CA TRP A 22 29.59 19.39 20.73
C TRP A 22 28.58 20.27 21.48
N LEU A 23 28.97 20.85 22.62
CA LEU A 23 28.13 21.81 23.36
C LEU A 23 27.78 23.03 22.50
N GLU A 24 28.76 23.60 21.79
CA GLU A 24 28.55 24.72 20.87
C GLU A 24 27.64 24.34 19.69
N TRP A 25 27.67 23.08 19.23
CA TRP A 25 26.75 22.58 18.22
C TRP A 25 25.33 22.43 18.77
N GLU A 26 25.17 21.89 19.98
CA GLU A 26 23.87 21.78 20.63
C GLU A 26 23.22 23.15 20.86
N ASP A 27 23.99 24.13 21.32
CA ASP A 27 23.51 25.50 21.54
C ASP A 27 23.08 26.15 20.22
N ARG A 28 23.85 25.98 19.14
CA ARG A 28 23.44 26.42 17.79
C ARG A 28 22.13 25.76 17.36
N ARG A 29 21.95 24.48 17.66
CA ARG A 29 20.72 23.72 17.34
C ARG A 29 19.51 24.20 18.15
N ARG A 30 19.70 24.47 19.45
CA ARG A 30 18.67 25.06 20.33
C ARG A 30 18.29 26.48 19.87
N ALA A 31 19.27 27.29 19.49
CA ALA A 31 19.04 28.64 18.95
C ALA A 31 18.26 28.61 17.63
N ALA A 32 18.61 27.72 16.70
CA ALA A 32 17.87 27.54 15.44
C ALA A 32 16.40 27.10 15.69
N ALA A 33 16.17 26.20 16.65
CA ALA A 33 14.82 25.78 17.05
C ALA A 33 14.01 26.93 17.68
N GLN A 34 14.65 27.83 18.44
CA GLN A 34 14.01 29.02 19.00
C GLN A 34 13.73 30.08 17.92
N GLN A 35 14.60 30.21 16.92
CA GLN A 35 14.43 31.13 15.78
C GLN A 35 13.30 30.70 14.83
N CYS A 36 13.11 29.39 14.63
CA CYS A 36 11.92 28.86 13.96
C CYS A 36 10.61 29.09 14.75
N ARG A 37 10.68 29.21 16.09
CA ARG A 37 9.51 29.56 16.91
C ARG A 37 9.14 31.04 16.84
N SER A 38 10.10 31.93 16.60
CA SER A 38 9.86 33.38 16.50
C SER A 38 9.39 33.81 15.10
N GLN A 39 9.74 33.07 14.05
CA GLN A 39 9.19 33.28 12.70
C GLN A 39 7.83 32.57 12.52
N ARG A 40 6.80 33.03 13.25
CA ARG A 40 5.41 32.63 12.94
C ARG A 40 4.88 33.46 11.77
N CYS A 41 4.50 32.77 10.69
CA CYS A 41 3.65 33.29 9.62
C CYS A 41 2.31 33.84 10.19
N PRO A 42 1.70 34.86 9.58
CA PRO A 42 0.41 35.36 10.01
C PRO A 42 -0.71 34.34 9.71
N PRO A 43 -1.85 34.38 10.43
CA PRO A 43 -2.90 33.40 10.29
C PRO A 43 -3.85 33.78 9.16
N SER A 44 -3.80 33.09 8.02
CA SER A 44 -4.92 33.10 7.07
C SER A 44 -5.94 32.03 7.46
N PHE A 45 -7.15 32.51 7.78
CA PHE A 45 -8.37 31.80 8.14
C PHE A 45 -8.49 30.41 7.49
N ARG A 46 -8.49 29.34 8.31
CA ARG A 46 -9.07 28.04 7.94
C ARG A 46 -10.26 27.77 8.84
N ALA A 47 -11.42 27.63 8.20
CA ALA A 47 -12.66 27.24 8.82
C ALA A 47 -12.50 25.93 9.62
N ARG A 48 -13.14 25.92 10.78
CA ARG A 48 -13.18 24.81 11.74
C ARG A 48 -13.86 23.58 11.11
N LEU A 49 -13.13 22.48 11.06
CA LEU A 49 -13.70 21.14 11.21
C LEU A 49 -13.02 20.50 12.41
N THR A 50 -13.73 20.45 13.51
CA THR A 50 -13.29 19.90 14.80
C THR A 50 -13.29 18.37 14.72
N ARG A 51 -12.11 17.76 14.62
CA ARG A 51 -11.85 16.43 15.18
C ARG A 51 -10.99 16.62 16.43
N PRO A 52 -11.28 15.94 17.56
CA PRO A 52 -10.44 16.05 18.75
C PRO A 52 -9.09 15.42 18.43
N ARG A 53 -8.10 16.24 18.12
CA ARG A 53 -6.70 15.83 18.15
C ARG A 53 -6.31 15.64 19.62
N ARG A 54 -6.63 14.48 20.19
CA ARG A 54 -5.92 13.99 21.37
C ARG A 54 -4.54 13.53 20.91
N SER A 55 -3.63 14.48 20.73
CA SER A 55 -2.20 14.17 20.68
C SER A 55 -1.81 13.81 22.09
N CYS A 56 -1.63 12.52 22.37
CA CYS A 56 -1.00 12.10 23.63
C CYS A 56 0.40 12.72 23.66
N ARG A 57 0.63 13.66 24.59
CA ARG A 57 1.93 14.29 24.83
C ARG A 57 2.71 13.57 25.92
N ASP A 58 2.30 12.35 26.25
CA ASP A 58 2.91 11.59 27.32
C ASP A 58 4.32 11.15 26.88
N PRO A 59 5.37 11.61 27.57
CA PRO A 59 6.73 11.18 27.29
C PRO A 59 6.91 9.67 27.46
N ALA A 60 6.12 9.02 28.33
CA ALA A 60 6.20 7.59 28.56
C ALA A 60 5.73 6.78 27.34
N VAL A 61 4.59 7.17 26.74
CA VAL A 61 4.10 6.55 25.49
C VAL A 61 5.09 6.80 24.35
N HIS A 62 5.66 8.00 24.27
CA HIS A 62 6.66 8.32 23.26
C HIS A 62 7.94 7.51 23.44
N ASN A 63 8.41 7.35 24.67
CA ASN A 63 9.62 6.59 25.00
C ASN A 63 9.41 5.08 24.79
N ALA A 64 8.27 4.52 25.20
CA ALA A 64 7.96 3.10 25.02
C ALA A 64 7.82 2.73 23.53
N LEU A 65 7.20 3.60 22.72
CA LEU A 65 7.14 3.43 21.25
C LEU A 65 8.52 3.58 20.59
N PHE A 66 9.39 4.40 21.18
CA PHE A 66 10.74 4.66 20.66
C PHE A 66 11.75 3.58 21.07
N SER A 67 11.59 2.96 22.25
CA SER A 67 12.40 1.82 22.69
C SER A 67 11.95 0.50 22.06
N GLY A 68 10.69 0.41 21.64
CA GLY A 68 10.11 -0.79 21.04
C GLY A 68 9.71 -1.86 22.07
N ASP A 69 9.57 -1.48 23.34
CA ASP A 69 9.19 -2.39 24.42
C ASP A 69 7.70 -2.73 24.38
N LEU A 70 7.38 -3.84 23.72
CA LEU A 70 6.02 -4.33 23.48
C LEU A 70 5.22 -4.54 24.77
N GLN A 71 5.88 -5.00 25.84
CA GLN A 71 5.25 -5.22 27.14
C GLN A 71 4.90 -3.91 27.85
N GLU A 72 5.71 -2.86 27.70
CA GLU A 72 5.39 -1.54 28.25
C GLU A 72 4.26 -0.87 27.46
N ILE A 73 4.21 -1.05 26.15
CA ILE A 73 3.10 -0.58 25.31
C ILE A 73 1.79 -1.27 25.72
N GLN A 74 1.78 -2.59 25.88
CA GLN A 74 0.61 -3.34 26.37
C GLN A 74 0.23 -2.97 27.81
N ALA A 75 1.19 -2.59 28.66
CA ALA A 75 0.91 -2.14 30.03
C ALA A 75 0.37 -0.69 30.09
N LEU A 76 0.80 0.18 29.16
CA LEU A 76 0.36 1.58 29.07
C LEU A 76 -1.05 1.70 28.47
N PHE A 77 -1.39 0.85 27.51
CA PHE A 77 -2.71 0.84 26.88
C PHE A 77 -3.59 -0.23 27.52
N GLN A 78 -4.65 0.19 28.24
CA GLN A 78 -5.58 -0.72 28.91
C GLN A 78 -6.41 -1.58 27.93
N ASP A 79 -6.53 -1.14 26.68
CA ASP A 79 -7.26 -1.85 25.61
C ASP A 79 -6.27 -2.66 24.75
N GLU A 80 -6.32 -3.98 24.91
CA GLU A 80 -5.42 -4.95 24.26
C GLU A 80 -5.45 -4.86 22.73
N ASP A 81 -6.63 -4.64 22.14
CA ASP A 81 -6.79 -4.47 20.69
C ASP A 81 -6.07 -3.24 20.15
N THR A 82 -6.07 -2.14 20.92
CA THR A 82 -5.40 -0.90 20.53
C THR A 82 -3.88 -1.04 20.67
N ALA A 83 -3.42 -1.73 21.71
CA ALA A 83 -2.02 -2.05 21.90
C ALA A 83 -1.52 -2.94 20.75
N ASN A 84 -2.26 -3.99 20.40
CA ASN A 84 -1.90 -4.90 19.32
C ASN A 84 -1.86 -4.20 17.96
N MET A 85 -2.81 -3.31 17.64
CA MET A 85 -2.75 -2.49 16.43
C MET A 85 -1.53 -1.55 16.42
N ILE A 86 -1.21 -0.89 17.54
CA ILE A 86 -0.05 0.02 17.62
C ILE A 86 1.24 -0.78 17.46
N VAL A 87 1.36 -1.91 18.15
CA VAL A 87 2.48 -2.85 18.05
C VAL A 87 2.68 -3.33 16.61
N GLU A 88 1.61 -3.74 15.93
CA GLU A 88 1.66 -4.17 14.53
C GLU A 88 2.06 -3.03 13.58
N THR A 89 1.63 -1.80 13.86
CA THR A 89 2.05 -0.64 13.05
C THR A 89 3.50 -0.22 13.29
N VAL A 90 4.01 -0.36 14.52
CA VAL A 90 5.38 0.05 14.91
C VAL A 90 6.41 -1.02 14.57
N SER A 91 6.09 -2.31 14.73
CA SER A 91 6.97 -3.42 14.33
C SER A 91 7.32 -3.35 12.84
N ASN A 92 6.36 -2.95 12.02
CA ASN A 92 6.55 -2.71 10.58
C ASN A 92 7.41 -1.46 10.25
N GLN A 93 7.75 -0.61 11.24
CA GLN A 93 8.53 0.62 11.07
C GLN A 93 9.98 0.52 11.61
N LEU A 94 10.30 -0.56 12.32
CA LEU A 94 11.59 -0.74 12.98
C LEU A 94 12.58 -1.47 12.06
N ALA A 95 13.77 -0.90 11.86
CA ALA A 95 14.90 -1.58 11.21
C ALA A 95 16.10 -1.66 12.16
N TRP A 96 16.74 -2.82 12.21
CA TRP A 96 17.90 -3.05 13.08
C TRP A 96 19.12 -2.26 12.57
N SER A 97 19.65 -1.36 13.39
CA SER A 97 20.90 -0.65 13.09
C SER A 97 22.06 -1.35 13.78
N ALA A 98 22.86 -2.10 13.00
CA ALA A 98 24.04 -2.79 13.52
C ALA A 98 25.11 -1.84 14.07
N GLU A 99 25.14 -0.58 13.61
CA GLU A 99 26.08 0.44 14.08
C GLU A 99 25.70 1.02 15.46
N GLN A 100 24.41 0.98 15.80
CA GLN A 100 23.91 1.57 17.04
C GLN A 100 23.38 0.53 18.05
N GLY A 101 23.19 -0.73 17.62
CA GLY A 101 22.78 -1.82 18.51
C GLY A 101 21.32 -1.76 18.98
N PHE A 102 20.47 -1.02 18.28
CA PHE A 102 19.03 -0.93 18.56
C PHE A 102 18.20 -0.81 17.29
N TRP A 103 16.90 -1.05 17.42
CA TRP A 103 15.91 -0.84 16.36
C TRP A 103 15.64 0.66 16.18
N VAL A 104 15.86 1.18 14.98
CA VAL A 104 15.60 2.58 14.64
C VAL A 104 14.29 2.64 13.86
N LEU A 105 13.42 3.59 14.22
CA LEU A 105 12.31 4.00 13.35
C LEU A 105 12.92 4.59 12.07
N THR A 106 12.95 3.80 11.00
CA THR A 106 13.46 4.29 9.73
C THR A 106 12.32 4.94 8.96
N PRO A 107 12.43 6.23 8.53
CA PRO A 107 11.38 6.90 7.77
C PRO A 107 11.30 6.43 6.30
N LYS A 108 11.67 5.18 6.01
CA LYS A 108 11.62 4.58 4.67
C LYS A 108 10.60 3.45 4.61
N THR A 109 9.45 3.62 5.26
CA THR A 109 8.28 2.88 4.82
C THR A 109 7.93 3.39 3.43
N LYS A 110 8.28 2.62 2.40
CA LYS A 110 7.64 2.78 1.10
C LYS A 110 6.14 2.76 1.42
N GLN A 111 5.40 3.81 1.07
CA GLN A 111 4.00 4.01 1.45
C GLN A 111 3.06 3.02 0.73
N THR A 112 3.35 1.73 0.84
CA THR A 112 2.82 0.63 0.02
C THR A 112 1.47 0.17 0.55
N VAL A 113 1.32 -0.02 1.85
CA VAL A 113 0.03 -0.36 2.49
C VAL A 113 -1.01 0.75 2.31
N PRO A 114 -0.67 2.04 2.55
CA PRO A 114 -1.61 3.11 2.26
C PRO A 114 -1.97 3.17 0.78
N LEU A 115 -1.00 2.93 -0.11
CA LEU A 115 -1.24 2.92 -1.55
C LEU A 115 -2.22 1.81 -1.96
N THR A 116 -2.05 0.57 -1.47
CA THR A 116 -2.98 -0.54 -1.79
C THR A 116 -4.40 -0.23 -1.34
N ILE A 117 -4.57 0.31 -0.13
CA ILE A 117 -5.90 0.69 0.40
C ILE A 117 -6.54 1.81 -0.44
N THR A 118 -5.77 2.85 -0.79
CA THR A 118 -6.30 3.94 -1.63
C THR A 118 -6.64 3.49 -3.04
N ALA A 119 -5.86 2.56 -3.61
CA ALA A 119 -6.12 1.96 -4.91
C ALA A 119 -7.40 1.11 -4.89
N ALA A 120 -7.62 0.33 -3.82
CA ALA A 120 -8.85 -0.45 -3.60
C ALA A 120 -10.12 0.40 -3.58
N ARG A 121 -10.02 1.59 -2.95
CA ARG A 121 -11.15 2.48 -2.72
C ARG A 121 -11.38 3.50 -3.85
N GLY A 122 -10.50 3.55 -4.85
CA GLY A 122 -10.61 4.52 -5.93
C GLY A 122 -10.14 5.94 -5.55
N TYR A 123 -9.39 6.12 -4.46
CA TYR A 123 -8.94 7.44 -4.02
C TYR A 123 -7.71 7.91 -4.81
N THR A 124 -7.95 8.32 -6.06
CA THR A 124 -6.93 8.70 -7.04
C THR A 124 -6.01 9.82 -6.58
N ASP A 125 -6.54 10.87 -5.94
CA ASP A 125 -5.72 11.99 -5.45
C ASP A 125 -4.82 11.60 -4.28
N CYS A 126 -5.32 10.75 -3.39
CA CYS A 126 -4.53 10.20 -2.29
C CYS A 126 -3.43 9.27 -2.83
N ALA A 127 -3.78 8.38 -3.76
CA ALA A 127 -2.81 7.51 -4.44
C ALA A 127 -1.72 8.32 -5.15
N ARG A 128 -2.09 9.38 -5.87
CA ARG A 128 -1.15 10.31 -6.51
C ARG A 128 -0.18 10.95 -5.53
N HIS A 129 -0.69 11.36 -4.37
CA HIS A 129 0.16 11.94 -3.34
C HIS A 129 1.16 10.92 -2.79
N LEU A 130 0.70 9.70 -2.49
CA LEU A 130 1.55 8.63 -1.95
C LEU A 130 2.65 8.22 -2.94
N ILE A 131 2.35 8.13 -4.22
CA ILE A 131 3.35 7.80 -5.26
C ILE A 131 4.42 8.89 -5.36
N ARG A 132 4.03 10.17 -5.28
CA ARG A 132 4.99 11.29 -5.25
C ARG A 132 5.88 11.29 -4.00
N GLN A 133 5.40 10.73 -2.89
CA GLN A 133 6.17 10.54 -1.66
C GLN A 133 7.09 9.29 -1.71
N GLY A 134 7.16 8.59 -2.86
CA GLY A 134 8.01 7.42 -3.04
C GLY A 134 7.37 6.10 -2.63
N ALA A 135 6.03 5.97 -2.71
CA ALA A 135 5.38 4.67 -2.59
C ALA A 135 5.87 3.73 -3.70
N GLU A 136 6.15 2.47 -3.34
CA GLU A 136 6.51 1.45 -4.32
C GLU A 136 5.24 0.85 -4.93
N LEU A 137 5.16 0.90 -6.26
CA LEU A 137 3.98 0.51 -7.03
C LEU A 137 3.82 -1.02 -7.10
N ASP A 138 4.94 -1.72 -7.24
CA ASP A 138 5.01 -3.18 -7.42
C ASP A 138 5.12 -3.94 -6.08
N ALA A 139 5.07 -3.22 -4.95
CA ALA A 139 5.16 -3.84 -3.64
C ALA A 139 3.95 -4.73 -3.40
N ARG A 140 4.20 -5.95 -2.93
CA ARG A 140 3.18 -6.92 -2.57
C ARG A 140 3.02 -6.87 -1.06
N VAL A 141 1.95 -6.26 -0.58
CA VAL A 141 1.64 -6.28 0.85
C VAL A 141 0.41 -7.13 1.06
N GLY A 142 0.55 -8.22 1.81
CA GLY A 142 -0.49 -9.26 1.90
C GLY A 142 -0.66 -10.01 0.58
N GLY A 143 0.44 -10.29 -0.11
CA GLY A 143 0.48 -11.06 -1.35
C GLY A 143 0.02 -10.36 -2.63
N ARG A 144 -0.68 -9.22 -2.52
CA ARG A 144 -1.18 -8.47 -3.69
C ARG A 144 -0.54 -7.10 -3.80
N ALA A 145 -0.32 -6.66 -5.04
CA ALA A 145 0.15 -5.30 -5.33
C ALA A 145 -1.02 -4.32 -5.47
N ALA A 146 -0.75 -3.02 -5.41
CA ALA A 146 -1.79 -1.98 -5.53
C ALA A 146 -2.60 -2.10 -6.83
N LEU A 147 -1.94 -2.51 -7.93
CA LEU A 147 -2.58 -2.74 -9.22
C LEU A 147 -3.59 -3.90 -9.18
N HIS A 148 -3.30 -4.97 -8.41
CA HIS A 148 -4.20 -6.11 -8.25
C HIS A 148 -5.50 -5.70 -7.57
N GLU A 149 -5.40 -4.95 -6.46
CA GLU A 149 -6.57 -4.52 -5.71
C GLU A 149 -7.41 -3.50 -6.50
N ALA A 150 -6.76 -2.60 -7.25
CA ALA A 150 -7.47 -1.70 -8.15
C ALA A 150 -8.28 -2.45 -9.22
N CYS A 151 -7.71 -3.54 -9.80
CA CYS A 151 -8.41 -4.35 -10.79
C CYS A 151 -9.55 -5.17 -10.18
N ALA A 152 -9.33 -5.78 -9.01
CA ALA A 152 -10.35 -6.54 -8.28
C ALA A 152 -11.56 -5.69 -7.87
N ARG A 153 -11.34 -4.39 -7.63
CA ARG A 153 -12.40 -3.41 -7.29
C ARG A 153 -12.86 -2.58 -8.48
N ALA A 154 -12.43 -2.92 -9.70
CA ALA A 154 -12.76 -2.24 -10.96
C ALA A 154 -12.50 -0.71 -10.96
N GLN A 155 -11.45 -0.26 -10.26
CA GLN A 155 -11.09 1.15 -10.14
C GLN A 155 -10.23 1.60 -11.32
N SER A 156 -10.87 1.84 -12.47
CA SER A 156 -10.19 2.16 -13.74
C SER A 156 -9.30 3.42 -13.67
N ASP A 157 -9.73 4.46 -12.97
CA ASP A 157 -8.94 5.68 -12.79
C ASP A 157 -7.67 5.45 -11.99
N CYS A 158 -7.74 4.61 -10.94
CA CYS A 158 -6.57 4.20 -10.16
C CYS A 158 -5.62 3.32 -10.99
N VAL A 159 -6.16 2.38 -11.78
CA VAL A 159 -5.35 1.54 -12.69
C VAL A 159 -4.59 2.42 -13.69
N ARG A 160 -5.29 3.35 -14.34
CA ARG A 160 -4.66 4.32 -15.26
C ARG A 160 -3.55 5.09 -14.55
N LEU A 161 -3.81 5.59 -13.35
CA LEU A 161 -2.81 6.33 -12.59
C LEU A 161 -1.58 5.46 -12.31
N LEU A 162 -1.75 4.26 -11.76
CA LEU A 162 -0.64 3.37 -11.43
C LEU A 162 0.21 3.03 -12.67
N LEU A 163 -0.43 2.73 -13.80
CA LEU A 163 0.26 2.45 -15.06
C LEU A 163 1.02 3.68 -15.59
N THR A 164 0.45 4.89 -15.52
CA THR A 164 1.16 6.12 -15.95
C THR A 164 2.39 6.43 -15.11
N PHE A 165 2.44 6.00 -13.85
CA PHE A 165 3.62 6.14 -12.99
C PHE A 165 4.62 4.98 -13.14
N GLY A 166 4.37 4.04 -14.07
CA GLY A 166 5.30 2.96 -14.40
C GLY A 166 5.11 1.68 -13.59
N ALA A 167 3.93 1.44 -13.01
CA ALA A 167 3.61 0.14 -12.43
C ALA A 167 3.70 -0.95 -13.49
N LYS A 168 4.25 -2.12 -13.15
CA LYS A 168 4.33 -3.22 -14.11
C LYS A 168 2.92 -3.80 -14.34
N ALA A 169 2.52 -3.94 -15.60
CA ALA A 169 1.21 -4.52 -15.93
C ALA A 169 1.14 -6.03 -15.63
N ASN A 170 2.29 -6.72 -15.66
CA ASN A 170 2.43 -8.17 -15.43
C ASN A 170 2.96 -8.52 -14.04
N VAL A 171 2.66 -7.73 -13.00
CA VAL A 171 3.05 -8.08 -11.63
C VAL A 171 2.30 -9.35 -11.23
N LEU A 172 3.03 -10.35 -10.73
CA LEU A 172 2.40 -11.55 -10.17
C LEU A 172 2.07 -11.34 -8.70
N SER A 173 0.88 -11.78 -8.25
CA SER A 173 0.54 -11.98 -6.83
C SER A 173 1.40 -13.08 -6.20
N GLU A 174 1.36 -13.24 -4.88
CA GLU A 174 1.89 -14.43 -4.19
C GLU A 174 1.25 -15.72 -4.70
N GLU A 175 -0.04 -15.69 -5.06
CA GLU A 175 -0.74 -16.83 -5.69
C GLU A 175 -0.37 -17.00 -7.19
N GLY A 176 0.60 -16.23 -7.68
CA GLY A 176 1.03 -16.26 -9.08
C GLY A 176 -0.02 -15.77 -10.07
N THR A 177 -1.04 -15.06 -9.63
CA THR A 177 -2.07 -14.44 -10.50
C THR A 177 -1.61 -13.09 -11.04
N THR A 178 -2.05 -12.72 -12.25
CA THR A 178 -1.81 -11.38 -12.81
C THR A 178 -2.98 -10.44 -12.53
N PRO A 179 -2.83 -9.11 -12.66
CA PRO A 179 -3.92 -8.17 -12.45
C PRO A 179 -5.10 -8.41 -13.41
N LEU A 180 -4.81 -8.91 -14.62
CA LEU A 180 -5.80 -9.24 -15.65
C LEU A 180 -6.71 -10.41 -15.23
N HIS A 181 -6.22 -11.34 -14.40
CA HIS A 181 -7.04 -12.42 -13.84
C HIS A 181 -8.06 -11.92 -12.83
N LEU A 182 -7.83 -10.74 -12.22
CA LEU A 182 -8.72 -10.17 -11.20
C LEU A 182 -9.83 -9.31 -11.82
N CYS A 183 -9.83 -9.13 -13.14
CA CYS A 183 -10.93 -8.50 -13.87
C CYS A 183 -12.11 -9.48 -14.02
N THR A 184 -12.78 -9.79 -12.90
CA THR A 184 -13.85 -10.81 -12.84
C THR A 184 -15.26 -10.24 -12.87
N ALA A 185 -15.41 -8.93 -13.01
CA ALA A 185 -16.69 -8.23 -12.97
C ALA A 185 -16.91 -7.43 -14.27
N PRO A 186 -18.16 -7.21 -14.72
CA PRO A 186 -18.42 -6.47 -15.96
C PRO A 186 -17.86 -5.04 -15.89
N GLU A 187 -17.95 -4.37 -14.74
CA GLU A 187 -17.38 -3.03 -14.55
C GLU A 187 -15.85 -2.96 -14.71
N SER A 188 -15.15 -4.10 -14.60
CA SER A 188 -13.69 -4.17 -14.73
C SER A 188 -13.21 -4.15 -16.19
N LEU A 189 -14.10 -4.14 -17.18
CA LEU A 189 -13.75 -4.10 -18.61
C LEU A 189 -12.79 -2.97 -18.94
N GLN A 190 -13.05 -1.78 -18.39
CA GLN A 190 -12.19 -0.62 -18.61
C GLN A 190 -10.79 -0.81 -18.00
N CYS A 191 -10.68 -1.54 -16.88
CA CYS A 191 -9.39 -1.89 -16.30
C CYS A 191 -8.62 -2.86 -17.21
N ALA A 192 -9.31 -3.88 -17.76
CA ALA A 192 -8.72 -4.83 -18.70
C ALA A 192 -8.19 -4.12 -19.96
N LYS A 193 -8.96 -3.20 -20.56
CA LYS A 193 -8.52 -2.34 -21.67
C LYS A 193 -7.21 -1.62 -21.35
N LEU A 194 -7.17 -0.91 -20.22
CA LEU A 194 -5.99 -0.15 -19.79
C LEU A 194 -4.76 -1.04 -19.57
N LEU A 195 -4.94 -2.24 -19.00
CA LEU A 195 -3.84 -3.19 -18.81
C LEU A 195 -3.27 -3.68 -20.15
N LEU A 196 -4.13 -4.00 -21.12
CA LEU A 196 -3.70 -4.44 -22.46
C LEU A 196 -3.00 -3.33 -23.23
N GLU A 197 -3.52 -2.11 -23.16
CA GLU A 197 -2.87 -0.92 -23.73
C GLU A 197 -1.48 -0.69 -23.11
N ALA A 198 -1.30 -1.01 -21.82
CA ALA A 198 -0.03 -0.93 -21.12
C ALA A 198 0.90 -2.14 -21.36
N GLY A 199 0.54 -3.06 -22.27
CA GLY A 199 1.36 -4.21 -22.63
C GLY A 199 1.23 -5.42 -21.70
N ALA A 200 0.09 -5.57 -21.01
CA ALA A 200 -0.20 -6.79 -20.27
C ALA A 200 -0.27 -8.01 -21.20
N THR A 201 0.34 -9.11 -20.78
CA THR A 201 0.35 -10.35 -21.55
C THR A 201 -0.94 -11.15 -21.30
N VAL A 202 -1.79 -11.27 -22.33
CA VAL A 202 -3.10 -11.93 -22.23
C VAL A 202 -3.01 -13.43 -21.96
N ASN A 203 -1.95 -14.08 -22.47
CA ASN A 203 -1.73 -15.52 -22.36
C ASN A 203 -0.91 -15.92 -21.13
N MET A 204 -0.68 -15.01 -20.18
CA MET A 204 0.05 -15.34 -18.97
C MET A 204 -0.82 -16.23 -18.10
N ALA A 205 -0.31 -17.42 -17.79
CA ALA A 205 -0.99 -18.37 -16.93
C ALA A 205 -0.67 -18.09 -15.45
N ALA A 206 -1.66 -18.28 -14.58
CA ALA A 206 -1.44 -18.30 -13.14
C ALA A 206 -0.50 -19.45 -12.77
N ARG A 207 0.44 -19.19 -11.84
CA ARG A 207 1.53 -20.14 -11.52
C ARG A 207 1.03 -21.54 -11.11
N ASP A 208 -0.02 -21.60 -10.30
CA ASP A 208 -0.41 -22.85 -9.61
C ASP A 208 -1.48 -23.64 -10.37
N SER A 209 -2.36 -22.95 -11.10
CA SER A 209 -3.51 -23.56 -11.78
C SER A 209 -3.38 -23.57 -13.30
N GLU A 210 -2.34 -22.92 -13.84
CA GLU A 210 -2.16 -22.66 -15.28
C GLU A 210 -3.39 -22.00 -15.93
N VAL A 211 -4.24 -21.38 -15.11
CA VAL A 211 -5.45 -20.68 -15.54
C VAL A 211 -5.02 -19.42 -16.28
N THR A 212 -5.64 -19.15 -17.42
CA THR A 212 -5.45 -17.90 -18.15
C THR A 212 -6.59 -16.94 -17.86
N PRO A 213 -6.42 -15.63 -18.10
CA PRO A 213 -7.50 -14.66 -17.94
C PRO A 213 -8.73 -14.96 -18.81
N LEU A 214 -8.53 -15.61 -19.96
CA LEU A 214 -9.61 -16.08 -20.82
C LEU A 214 -10.48 -17.15 -20.13
N HIS A 215 -9.87 -18.11 -19.41
CA HIS A 215 -10.62 -19.10 -18.63
C HIS A 215 -11.46 -18.45 -17.55
N VAL A 216 -10.93 -17.44 -16.87
CA VAL A 216 -11.66 -16.71 -15.81
C VAL A 216 -12.84 -15.93 -16.38
N ALA A 217 -12.64 -15.21 -17.49
CA ALA A 217 -13.72 -14.48 -18.16
C ALA A 217 -14.81 -15.42 -18.69
N ALA A 218 -14.41 -16.55 -19.28
CA ALA A 218 -15.31 -17.58 -19.77
C ALA A 218 -16.14 -18.20 -18.63
N ALA A 219 -15.51 -18.60 -17.52
CA ALA A 219 -16.20 -19.16 -16.35
C ALA A 219 -17.19 -18.18 -15.70
N ARG A 220 -16.98 -16.87 -15.87
CA ARG A 220 -17.87 -15.82 -15.36
C ARG A 220 -18.94 -15.37 -16.36
N GLY A 221 -18.91 -15.86 -17.60
CA GLY A 221 -19.82 -15.42 -18.66
C GLY A 221 -19.60 -13.97 -19.10
N LEU A 222 -18.38 -13.44 -18.98
CA LEU A 222 -18.05 -12.07 -19.35
C LEU A 222 -17.77 -11.96 -20.85
N GLU A 223 -18.82 -11.92 -21.67
CA GLU A 223 -18.72 -11.91 -23.14
C GLU A 223 -17.84 -10.77 -23.68
N GLU A 224 -17.97 -9.56 -23.13
CA GLU A 224 -17.20 -8.39 -23.56
C GLU A 224 -15.70 -8.55 -23.25
N HIS A 225 -15.35 -9.15 -22.11
CA HIS A 225 -13.95 -9.44 -21.77
C HIS A 225 -13.38 -10.53 -22.67
N VAL A 226 -14.16 -11.56 -22.98
CA VAL A 226 -13.74 -12.63 -23.89
C VAL A 226 -13.46 -12.08 -25.29
N ALA A 227 -14.37 -11.26 -25.83
CA ALA A 227 -14.18 -10.61 -27.13
C ALA A 227 -12.88 -9.78 -27.15
N LEU A 228 -12.68 -8.95 -26.12
CA LEU A 228 -11.50 -8.11 -25.98
C LEU A 228 -10.20 -8.94 -25.85
N TYR A 229 -10.19 -10.03 -25.09
CA TYR A 229 -9.01 -10.89 -25.00
C TYR A 229 -8.69 -11.59 -26.32
N LEU A 230 -9.70 -12.01 -27.09
CA LEU A 230 -9.52 -12.60 -28.41
C LEU A 230 -8.97 -11.60 -29.42
N GLU A 231 -9.45 -10.35 -29.42
CA GLU A 231 -8.92 -9.26 -30.25
C GLU A 231 -7.42 -9.02 -29.99
N HIS A 232 -6.99 -9.18 -28.73
CA HIS A 232 -5.59 -9.05 -28.32
C HIS A 232 -4.79 -10.36 -28.39
N GLY A 233 -5.29 -11.40 -29.08
CA GLY A 233 -4.54 -12.62 -29.39
C GLY A 233 -4.52 -13.67 -28.26
N ALA A 234 -5.57 -13.74 -27.45
CA ALA A 234 -5.72 -14.82 -26.47
C ALA A 234 -5.79 -16.20 -27.15
N ASN A 235 -5.02 -17.15 -26.64
CA ASN A 235 -4.98 -18.51 -27.16
C ASN A 235 -6.07 -19.38 -26.48
N VAL A 236 -7.08 -19.75 -27.25
CA VAL A 236 -8.22 -20.57 -26.82
C VAL A 236 -7.82 -22.04 -26.56
N GLY A 237 -6.71 -22.49 -27.14
CA GLY A 237 -6.23 -23.88 -26.99
C GLY A 237 -5.41 -24.13 -25.73
N LEU A 238 -5.16 -23.11 -24.90
CA LEU A 238 -4.45 -23.28 -23.64
C LEU A 238 -5.31 -24.11 -22.68
N ARG A 239 -4.64 -25.00 -21.94
CA ARG A 239 -5.26 -25.88 -20.96
C ARG A 239 -4.79 -25.52 -19.56
N THR A 240 -5.69 -25.61 -18.60
CA THR A 240 -5.35 -25.50 -17.18
C THR A 240 -4.63 -26.76 -16.69
N SER A 241 -4.17 -26.77 -15.45
CA SER A 241 -3.58 -27.96 -14.82
C SER A 241 -4.54 -29.16 -14.75
N GLN A 242 -5.86 -28.92 -14.84
CA GLN A 242 -6.90 -29.95 -14.92
C GLN A 242 -7.19 -30.41 -16.36
N GLY A 243 -6.47 -29.88 -17.36
CA GLY A 243 -6.70 -30.17 -18.77
C GLY A 243 -7.94 -29.50 -19.35
N GLU A 244 -8.56 -28.57 -18.61
CA GLU A 244 -9.74 -27.85 -19.05
C GLU A 244 -9.38 -26.73 -20.03
N THR A 245 -10.22 -26.54 -21.04
CA THR A 245 -10.13 -25.41 -21.96
C THR A 245 -11.04 -24.26 -21.51
N ALA A 246 -10.86 -23.06 -22.08
CA ALA A 246 -11.73 -21.93 -21.78
C ALA A 246 -13.22 -22.23 -22.09
N LEU A 247 -13.49 -23.08 -23.08
CA LEU A 247 -14.84 -23.53 -23.41
C LEU A 247 -15.43 -24.41 -22.30
N ASN A 248 -14.64 -25.35 -21.77
CA ASN A 248 -15.08 -26.19 -20.65
C ASN A 248 -15.42 -25.33 -19.42
N ALA A 249 -14.59 -24.31 -19.15
CA ALA A 249 -14.82 -23.35 -18.08
C ALA A 249 -16.12 -22.55 -18.29
N ALA A 250 -16.43 -22.14 -19.52
CA ALA A 250 -17.70 -21.47 -19.85
C ALA A 250 -18.92 -22.37 -19.57
N CYS A 251 -18.85 -23.64 -19.97
CA CYS A 251 -19.93 -24.59 -19.72
C CYS A 251 -20.16 -24.81 -18.23
N ALA A 252 -19.09 -24.99 -17.45
CA ALA A 252 -19.18 -25.15 -15.99
C ALA A 252 -19.74 -23.89 -15.30
N GLY A 253 -19.39 -22.70 -15.79
CA GLY A 253 -19.89 -21.43 -15.27
C GLY A 253 -21.40 -21.22 -15.52
N ALA A 254 -21.89 -21.65 -16.68
CA ALA A 254 -23.30 -21.52 -17.05
C ALA A 254 -24.24 -22.38 -16.18
N GLU A 255 -23.75 -23.48 -15.62
CA GLU A 255 -24.52 -24.36 -14.72
C GLU A 255 -24.68 -23.79 -13.31
N SER A 256 -24.02 -22.69 -12.98
CA SER A 256 -24.06 -22.03 -11.66
C SER A 256 -24.79 -20.68 -11.71
N PRO A 257 -26.14 -20.65 -11.82
CA PRO A 257 -26.93 -19.42 -12.01
C PRO A 257 -26.93 -18.46 -10.81
N GLY A 258 -26.36 -18.84 -9.66
CA GLY A 258 -26.39 -18.03 -8.43
C GLY A 258 -25.73 -16.65 -8.52
N ASN A 259 -24.95 -16.37 -9.57
CA ASN A 259 -24.34 -15.05 -9.81
C ASN A 259 -25.01 -14.26 -10.96
N ALA A 260 -25.91 -14.86 -11.74
CA ALA A 260 -26.54 -14.21 -12.91
C ALA A 260 -27.89 -13.53 -12.57
N GLU A 261 -28.56 -13.94 -11.48
CA GLU A 261 -29.91 -13.44 -11.14
C GLU A 261 -29.96 -11.97 -10.66
N THR A 262 -28.82 -11.34 -10.35
CA THR A 262 -28.79 -9.94 -9.88
C THR A 262 -28.76 -8.89 -11.00
N LEU A 263 -28.63 -9.27 -12.27
CA LEU A 263 -28.55 -8.31 -13.40
C LEU A 263 -29.82 -8.21 -14.27
N CYS A 264 -30.84 -9.04 -14.03
CA CYS A 264 -32.08 -9.05 -14.83
C CYS A 264 -33.27 -8.26 -14.23
N GLN A 265 -33.07 -7.35 -13.28
CA GLN A 265 -34.12 -6.38 -12.90
C GLN A 265 -34.04 -5.12 -13.78
N LEU A 266 -34.54 -5.24 -15.02
CA LEU A 266 -35.01 -4.09 -15.78
C LEU A 266 -36.38 -3.66 -15.22
N PRO A 267 -36.65 -2.36 -15.02
CA PRO A 267 -37.95 -1.90 -14.55
C PRO A 267 -38.99 -2.12 -15.65
N SER A 268 -39.96 -2.99 -15.39
CA SER A 268 -41.21 -3.05 -16.14
C SER A 268 -41.89 -1.68 -16.06
N GLY A 269 -42.02 -1.01 -17.21
CA GLY A 269 -42.61 0.31 -17.33
C GLY A 269 -44.06 0.36 -16.83
N PRO A 270 -44.53 1.55 -16.39
CA PRO A 270 -45.83 1.69 -15.77
C PRO A 270 -46.97 1.51 -16.79
N GLY A 271 -48.03 0.83 -16.35
CA GLY A 271 -49.22 0.55 -17.13
C GLY A 271 -49.90 1.79 -17.69
N SER A 272 -50.45 1.65 -18.90
CA SER A 272 -51.43 2.59 -19.46
C SER A 272 -52.82 2.22 -18.96
N PRO A 273 -53.62 3.17 -18.43
CA PRO A 273 -55.03 2.93 -18.13
C PRO A 273 -55.88 3.13 -19.40
N ALA A 274 -56.87 2.27 -19.56
CA ALA A 274 -58.05 2.49 -20.41
C ALA A 274 -59.13 3.21 -19.60
#